data_AF-A0A381RDQ4-F1
#
_entry.id   AF-A0A381RDQ4-F1
#
_cell.length_a   1.000
_cell.length_b   1.000
_cell.length_c   1.000
_cell.angle_alpha   90.00
_cell.angle_beta   90.00
_cell.angle_gamma   90.00
#
_symmetry.space_group_name_H-M   'P 1'
#
loop_
_entity.id
_entity.type
_entity.pdbx_description
1 polymer ?
#
loop_
_entity_poly.entity_id
_entity_poly.type
_entity_poly.pdbx_seq_one_letter_code
_entity_poly.pdbx_strand_id
1 'polypeptide(L)'
;MKDISDKERPLAGSLLNELKQEINSVFSVNKESSESNQVTHDESDYTLPGLKFPVGYIHPVQQTLDEVKSIFMNVGFSVVYGPEIDDDFHNFSALNFPPEHPARDMQ
;
A
#
# COMPACT_ATOMS: atom_id res chain seq x y z
N MET A 1 12.50 48.65 37.82
CA MET A 1 11.95 49.47 38.93
C MET A 1 13.06 49.96 39.87
N LYS A 2 14.08 50.65 39.36
CA LYS A 2 15.21 51.14 40.17
C LYS A 2 15.05 52.59 40.62
N ASP A 3 14.17 53.35 39.97
CA ASP A 3 14.00 54.81 40.15
C ASP A 3 12.59 55.25 40.63
N ILE A 4 11.82 54.38 41.32
CA ILE A 4 10.46 54.68 41.81
C ILE A 4 10.40 54.57 43.35
N SER A 5 9.72 55.52 43.99
CA SER A 5 9.42 55.59 45.43
C SER A 5 8.69 54.34 45.94
N ASP A 6 8.99 53.89 47.16
CA ASP A 6 8.41 52.67 47.74
C ASP A 6 6.88 52.68 47.85
N LYS A 7 6.26 53.87 47.93
CA LYS A 7 4.80 54.02 47.96
C LYS A 7 4.14 53.88 46.58
N GLU A 8 4.89 54.11 45.50
CA GLU A 8 4.37 54.11 44.12
C GLU A 8 4.71 52.80 43.37
N ARG A 9 5.69 52.04 43.88
CA ARG A 9 6.07 50.71 43.39
C ARG A 9 4.90 49.73 43.19
N PRO A 10 3.90 49.62 44.09
CA PRO A 10 2.78 48.70 43.90
C PRO A 10 1.89 49.09 42.71
N LEU A 11 1.65 50.39 42.55
CA LEU A 11 0.76 50.95 41.54
C LEU A 11 1.40 50.89 40.14
N ALA A 12 2.69 51.24 40.06
CA ALA A 12 3.49 51.06 38.85
C ALA A 12 3.68 49.57 38.48
N GLY A 13 3.79 48.68 39.47
CA GLY A 13 3.87 47.24 39.27
C GLY A 13 2.58 46.66 38.67
N SER A 14 1.42 47.11 39.14
CA SER A 14 0.11 46.72 38.60
C SER A 14 -0.03 47.13 37.14
N LEU A 15 0.26 48.40 36.82
CA LEU A 15 0.17 48.93 35.45
C LEU A 15 1.12 48.22 34.48
N LEU A 16 2.34 47.90 34.91
CA LEU A 16 3.29 47.14 34.09
C LEU A 16 2.83 45.70 33.85
N ASN A 17 2.16 45.08 34.83
CA ASN A 17 1.66 43.72 34.69
C ASN A 17 0.46 43.67 33.74
N GLU A 18 -0.41 44.67 33.80
CA GLU A 18 -1.55 44.84 32.89
C GLU A 18 -1.08 45.06 31.45
N LEU A 19 -0.13 45.99 31.24
CA LEU A 19 0.49 46.22 29.93
C LEU A 19 1.19 44.95 29.39
N LYS A 20 1.86 44.20 30.27
CA LYS A 20 2.50 42.93 29.89
C LYS A 20 1.47 41.89 29.47
N GLN A 21 0.32 41.81 30.15
CA GLN A 21 -0.76 40.89 29.79
C GLN A 21 -1.40 41.27 28.45
N GLU A 22 -1.62 42.56 28.21
CA GLU A 22 -2.18 43.07 26.95
C GLU A 22 -1.27 42.76 25.76
N ILE A 23 0.03 43.08 25.88
CA ILE A 23 1.04 42.78 24.85
C ILE A 23 1.12 41.26 24.60
N ASN A 24 1.13 40.45 25.66
CA ASN A 24 1.13 39.00 25.52
C ASN A 24 -0.14 38.48 24.84
N SER A 25 -1.31 39.03 25.14
CA SER A 25 -2.56 38.64 24.52
C SER A 25 -2.55 38.93 23.01
N VAL A 26 -2.14 40.15 22.62
CA VAL A 26 -2.04 40.54 21.21
C VAL A 26 -0.99 39.70 20.48
N PHE A 27 0.14 39.42 21.13
CA PHE A 27 1.19 38.58 20.57
C PHE A 27 0.73 37.13 20.35
N SER A 28 0.03 36.54 21.33
CA SER A 28 -0.51 35.17 21.23
C SER A 28 -1.52 35.06 20.07
N VAL A 29 -2.44 36.02 19.93
CA VAL A 29 -3.42 36.03 18.83
C VAL A 29 -2.74 36.16 17.46
N ASN A 30 -1.74 37.04 17.34
CA ASN A 30 -0.98 37.20 16.09
C ASN A 30 -0.11 35.98 15.76
N LYS A 31 0.39 35.29 16.79
CA LYS A 31 1.16 34.05 16.63
C LYS A 31 0.27 32.90 16.17
N GLU A 32 -0.87 32.69 16.83
CA GLU A 32 -1.85 31.66 16.44
C GLU A 32 -2.38 31.88 15.02
N SER A 33 -2.67 33.12 14.64
CA SER A 33 -3.10 33.45 13.27
C SER A 33 -1.99 33.31 12.23
N SER A 34 -0.72 33.52 12.59
CA SER A 34 0.41 33.25 11.68
C SER A 34 0.66 31.76 11.51
N GLU A 35 0.55 30.96 12.57
CA GLU A 35 0.69 29.50 12.53
C GLU A 35 -0.47 28.84 11.76
N SER A 36 -1.71 29.35 11.90
CA SER A 36 -2.87 28.86 11.16
C SER A 36 -2.80 29.10 9.64
N ASN A 37 -2.03 30.09 9.19
CA ASN A 37 -1.86 30.41 7.76
C ASN A 37 -0.69 29.67 7.11
N GLN A 38 0.05 28.84 7.85
CA GLN A 38 1.12 27.99 7.32
C GLN A 38 0.62 26.66 6.74
N VAL A 39 -0.69 26.48 6.60
CA VAL A 39 -1.21 25.38 5.78
C VAL A 39 -1.02 25.78 4.31
N THR A 40 0.21 25.61 3.84
CA THR A 40 0.46 25.47 2.41
C THR A 40 -0.37 24.28 1.99
N HIS A 41 -1.51 24.54 1.34
CA HIS A 41 -2.14 23.54 0.49
C HIS A 41 -1.06 23.15 -0.52
N ASP A 42 -0.36 22.05 -0.25
CA ASP A 42 0.38 21.35 -1.28
C ASP A 42 -0.69 20.86 -2.25
N GLU A 43 -0.98 21.68 -3.27
CA GLU A 43 -1.67 21.26 -4.48
C GLU A 43 -0.75 20.29 -5.24
N SER A 44 -0.42 19.16 -4.61
CA SER A 44 0.29 18.06 -5.22
C SER A 44 -0.70 17.30 -6.09
N ASP A 45 -0.40 17.20 -7.37
CA ASP A 45 -1.19 16.43 -8.32
C ASP A 45 -1.07 14.93 -8.00
N TYR A 46 -2.09 14.38 -7.35
CA TYR A 46 -2.19 12.96 -6.98
C TYR A 46 -2.33 12.01 -8.19
N THR A 47 -2.50 12.54 -9.41
CA THR A 47 -2.50 11.72 -10.63
C THR A 47 -1.10 11.42 -11.15
N LEU A 48 -0.07 12.11 -10.62
CA LEU A 48 1.30 11.89 -11.02
C LEU A 48 1.75 10.45 -10.72
N PRO A 49 2.44 9.79 -11.67
CA PRO A 49 2.97 8.46 -11.44
C PRO A 49 4.02 8.51 -10.34
N GLY A 50 3.71 7.89 -9.20
CA GLY A 50 4.66 7.68 -8.12
C GLY A 50 5.75 6.66 -8.47
N LEU A 51 6.56 6.32 -7.48
CA LEU A 51 7.56 5.28 -7.59
C LEU A 51 6.89 3.92 -7.86
N LYS A 52 7.20 3.29 -9.00
CA LYS A 52 6.68 1.98 -9.37
C LYS A 52 7.70 0.89 -9.02
N PHE A 53 7.22 -0.15 -8.35
CA PHE A 53 7.95 -1.41 -8.21
C PHE A 53 7.51 -2.37 -9.32
N PRO A 54 8.44 -3.12 -9.94
CA PRO A 54 8.07 -4.10 -10.95
C PRO A 54 7.20 -5.19 -10.33
N VAL A 55 6.07 -5.48 -10.96
CA VAL A 55 5.19 -6.59 -10.60
C VAL A 55 5.45 -7.74 -11.57
N GLY A 56 5.48 -8.97 -11.06
CA GLY A 56 5.61 -10.16 -11.90
C GLY A 56 4.36 -10.44 -12.73
N TYR A 57 4.52 -11.26 -13.76
CA TYR A 57 3.42 -11.75 -14.60
C TYR A 57 3.37 -13.27 -14.56
N ILE A 58 2.16 -13.82 -14.69
CA ILE A 58 1.96 -15.26 -14.83
C ILE A 58 2.39 -15.67 -16.24
N HIS A 59 3.04 -16.84 -16.36
CA HIS A 59 3.42 -17.37 -17.66
C HIS A 59 2.17 -17.66 -18.52
N PRO A 60 2.14 -17.32 -19.83
CA PRO A 60 0.94 -17.47 -20.66
C PRO A 60 0.35 -18.89 -20.67
N VAL A 61 1.20 -19.92 -20.69
CA VAL A 61 0.74 -21.33 -20.64
C VAL A 61 -0.01 -21.63 -19.34
N GLN A 62 0.48 -21.10 -18.21
CA GLN A 62 -0.18 -21.28 -16.92
C GLN A 62 -1.53 -20.56 -16.91
N GLN A 63 -1.59 -19.36 -17.47
CA GLN A 63 -2.84 -18.60 -17.59
C GLN A 63 -3.89 -19.37 -18.41
N THR A 64 -3.53 -19.89 -19.58
CA THR A 64 -4.45 -20.71 -20.41
C THR A 64 -4.87 -21.98 -19.68
N LEU A 65 -3.93 -22.66 -19.02
CA LEU A 65 -4.20 -23.90 -18.30
C LEU A 65 -5.16 -23.68 -17.12
N ASP A 66 -5.02 -22.57 -16.40
CA ASP A 66 -5.92 -22.20 -15.30
C ASP A 66 -7.32 -21.81 -15.80
N GLU A 67 -7.41 -21.14 -16.95
CA GLU A 67 -8.69 -20.86 -17.61
C GLU A 67 -9.42 -22.15 -18.00
N VAL A 68 -8.72 -23.09 -18.66
CA VAL A 68 -9.28 -24.39 -19.03
C VAL A 68 -9.73 -25.16 -17.79
N LYS A 69 -8.91 -25.23 -16.73
CA LYS A 69 -9.29 -25.87 -15.46
C LYS A 69 -10.58 -25.27 -14.90
N SER A 70 -10.67 -23.94 -14.86
CA SER A 70 -11.85 -23.23 -14.34
C SER A 70 -13.13 -23.63 -15.08
N ILE A 71 -13.09 -23.71 -16.41
CA ILE A 71 -14.25 -24.12 -17.23
C ILE A 71 -14.71 -25.53 -16.85
N PHE A 72 -13.81 -26.50 -16.81
CA PHE A 72 -14.18 -27.89 -16.51
C PHE A 72 -14.60 -28.10 -15.05
N MET A 73 -14.01 -27.36 -14.11
CA MET A 73 -14.44 -27.38 -12.71
C MET A 73 -15.88 -26.89 -12.54
N ASN A 74 -16.30 -25.88 -13.30
CA ASN A 74 -17.70 -25.42 -13.29
C ASN A 74 -18.68 -26.47 -13.84
N VAL A 75 -18.22 -27.40 -14.66
CA VAL A 75 -19.02 -28.53 -15.18
C VAL A 75 -19.06 -29.72 -14.19
N GLY A 76 -18.26 -29.67 -13.11
CA GLY A 76 -18.21 -30.69 -12.07
C GLY A 76 -17.03 -31.67 -12.18
N PHE A 77 -16.04 -31.39 -13.03
CA PHE A 77 -14.79 -32.16 -13.06
C PHE A 77 -13.85 -31.77 -11.93
N SER A 78 -13.01 -32.71 -11.48
CA SER A 78 -11.94 -32.48 -10.50
C SER A 78 -10.56 -32.52 -11.16
N VAL A 79 -9.63 -31.69 -10.67
CA VAL A 79 -8.24 -31.69 -11.14
C VAL A 79 -7.45 -32.78 -10.40
N VAL A 80 -6.74 -33.62 -11.15
CA VAL A 80 -5.84 -34.67 -10.63
C VAL A 80 -4.48 -34.53 -11.30
N TYR A 81 -3.41 -34.73 -10.54
CA TYR A 81 -2.03 -34.74 -11.04
C TYR A 81 -1.47 -36.15 -11.00
N GLY A 82 -0.68 -36.50 -12.01
CA GLY A 82 0.08 -37.75 -12.08
C GLY A 82 1.59 -37.49 -12.04
N PRO A 83 2.41 -38.55 -11.92
CA PRO A 83 3.86 -38.43 -12.04
C PRO A 83 4.26 -38.03 -13.47
N GLU A 84 5.36 -37.29 -13.62
CA GLU A 84 5.90 -36.94 -14.94
C GLU A 84 6.63 -38.11 -15.61
N ILE A 85 7.20 -39.00 -14.80
CA ILE A 85 7.81 -40.26 -15.26
C ILE A 85 6.82 -41.38 -14.94
N ASP A 86 6.35 -42.04 -15.98
CA ASP A 86 5.35 -43.11 -15.88
C ASP A 86 5.91 -44.45 -16.38
N ASP A 87 5.21 -45.55 -16.09
CA ASP A 87 5.56 -46.89 -16.55
C ASP A 87 4.88 -47.28 -17.89
N ASP A 88 5.36 -48.34 -18.53
CA ASP A 88 4.80 -48.83 -19.81
C ASP A 88 3.32 -49.22 -19.70
N PHE A 89 2.90 -49.63 -18.51
CA PHE A 89 1.54 -50.10 -18.30
C PHE A 89 0.55 -48.94 -18.34
N HIS A 90 0.78 -47.88 -17.56
CA HIS A 90 -0.13 -46.74 -17.48
C HIS A 90 -0.10 -45.87 -18.74
N ASN A 91 1.06 -45.72 -19.37
CA ASN A 91 1.19 -44.89 -20.57
C ASN A 91 0.70 -45.60 -21.86
N PHE A 92 0.78 -46.94 -21.94
CA PHE A 92 0.45 -47.67 -23.17
C PHE A 92 -0.47 -48.87 -22.97
N SER A 93 -0.06 -49.86 -22.18
CA SER A 93 -0.75 -51.16 -22.13
C SER A 93 -2.21 -51.02 -21.64
N ALA A 94 -2.46 -50.18 -20.63
CA ALA A 94 -3.78 -49.90 -20.09
C ALA A 94 -4.67 -49.06 -21.04
N LEU A 95 -4.05 -48.31 -21.96
CA LEU A 95 -4.74 -47.48 -22.95
C LEU A 95 -4.98 -48.22 -24.29
N ASN A 96 -4.89 -49.56 -24.27
CA ASN A 96 -5.13 -50.43 -25.43
C ASN A 96 -4.08 -50.31 -26.56
N PHE A 97 -2.84 -49.99 -26.21
CA PHE A 97 -1.70 -50.03 -27.14
C PHE A 97 -0.86 -51.28 -26.88
N PRO A 98 -0.92 -52.34 -27.70
CA PRO A 98 -0.05 -53.51 -27.55
C PRO A 98 1.42 -53.18 -27.85
N PRO A 99 2.39 -54.02 -27.44
CA PRO A 99 3.82 -53.76 -27.61
C PRO A 99 4.26 -53.50 -29.06
N GLU A 100 3.58 -54.10 -30.04
CA GLU A 100 3.90 -53.93 -31.46
C GLU A 100 3.10 -52.80 -32.14
N HIS A 101 2.43 -51.96 -31.36
CA HIS A 101 1.65 -50.86 -31.92
C HIS A 101 2.58 -49.73 -32.41
N PRO A 102 2.50 -49.30 -33.68
CA PRO A 102 3.42 -48.31 -34.25
C PRO A 102 3.40 -46.96 -33.53
N ALA A 103 2.28 -46.60 -32.88
CA ALA A 103 2.20 -45.39 -32.06
C ALA A 103 3.07 -45.41 -30.79
N ARG A 104 3.59 -46.57 -30.34
CA ARG A 104 4.54 -46.64 -29.21
C ARG A 104 5.94 -46.11 -29.61
N ASP A 105 6.33 -46.29 -30.86
CA ASP A 105 7.65 -45.88 -31.36
C ASP A 105 7.71 -44.41 -31.82
N MET A 106 6.54 -43.76 -31.98
CA MET A 106 6.45 -42.41 -32.56
C MET A 106 6.31 -41.27 -31.53
N GLN A 107 6.14 -41.58 -30.24
CA GLN A 107 5.86 -40.59 -29.19
C GLN A 107 7.07 -40.28 -28.30
#